data_AF-A0A7V2DZU4-F1
#
_entry.id   AF-A0A7V2DZU4-F1
#
_cell.length_a   1.000
_cell.length_b   1.000
_cell.length_c   1.000
_cell.angle_alpha   90.00
_cell.angle_beta   90.00
_cell.angle_gamma   90.00
#
_symmetry.space_group_name_H-M   'P 1'
#
loop_
_entity.id
_entity.type
_entity.pdbx_description
1 polymer ?
#
loop_
_entity_poly.entity_id
_entity_poly.type
_entity_poly.pdbx_seq_one_letter_code
_entity_poly.pdbx_strand_id
1 'polypeptide(L)'
;MESRVWMVRLRRDLLREVPGTLSLEARHLVFTPDDGSGERRIELRAIRRVRRLLGSPVMVLRHESEAGQERVAFYFAQPPPLRRPDEPRWNARRERRASVRYLSEAGAAKKPEITEWVRAIRRAAAGEALPDAG
;
A
#
# COMPACT_ATOMS: atom_id res chain seq x y z
N MET A 1 8.75 9.11 8.62
CA MET A 1 8.86 7.64 8.43
C MET A 1 8.89 7.33 6.94
N GLU A 2 9.64 6.30 6.55
CA GLU A 2 9.83 5.91 5.15
C GLU A 2 9.96 4.39 5.00
N SER A 3 9.38 3.82 3.95
CA SER A 3 9.44 2.39 3.63
C SER A 3 9.45 2.12 2.13
N ARG A 4 10.19 1.09 1.70
CA ARG A 4 10.09 0.54 0.33
C ARG A 4 8.80 -0.25 0.16
N VAL A 5 8.03 0.05 -0.87
CA VAL A 5 6.74 -0.58 -1.14
C VAL A 5 6.48 -0.78 -2.63
N TRP A 6 5.49 -1.61 -2.95
CA TRP A 6 4.88 -1.66 -4.26
C TRP A 6 3.48 -1.06 -4.18
N MET A 7 3.22 -0.01 -4.95
CA MET A 7 1.91 0.59 -5.09
C MET A 7 1.10 -0.16 -6.15
N VAL A 8 -0.14 -0.50 -5.82
CA VAL A 8 -1.13 -1.04 -6.77
C VAL A 8 -2.38 -0.19 -6.71
N ARG A 9 -2.78 0.40 -7.85
CA ARG A 9 -4.08 1.07 -7.97
C ARG A 9 -5.16 0.02 -8.16
N LEU A 10 -6.18 0.05 -7.32
CA LEU A 10 -7.28 -0.91 -7.38
C LEU A 10 -8.41 -0.38 -8.28
N ARG A 11 -8.14 -0.29 -9.59
CA ARG A 11 -9.14 0.01 -10.64
C ARG A 11 -9.52 -1.26 -11.42
N ARG A 12 -10.66 -1.25 -12.11
CA ARG A 12 -11.28 -2.46 -12.72
C ARG A 12 -10.48 -3.05 -13.89
N ASP A 13 -9.57 -2.27 -14.45
CA ASP A 13 -9.10 -2.41 -15.83
C ASP A 13 -7.56 -2.47 -15.94
N LEU A 14 -6.81 -2.06 -14.92
CA LEU A 14 -5.36 -2.30 -14.85
C LEU A 14 -4.87 -2.44 -13.41
N LEU A 15 -4.36 -3.63 -13.10
CA LEU A 15 -3.56 -3.89 -11.91
C LEU A 15 -2.08 -3.79 -12.28
N ARG A 16 -1.53 -2.57 -12.25
CA ARG A 16 -0.09 -2.35 -12.41
C ARG A 16 0.55 -2.16 -11.02
N GLU A 17 1.57 -2.97 -10.76
CA GLU A 17 2.45 -2.80 -9.61
C GLU A 17 3.55 -1.80 -9.96
N VAL A 18 3.78 -0.84 -9.07
CA VAL A 18 4.84 0.15 -9.22
C VAL A 18 5.72 0.11 -7.97
N PRO A 19 6.98 -0.33 -8.05
CA PRO A 19 7.90 -0.24 -6.93
C PRO A 19 8.25 1.24 -6.65
N GLY A 20 8.49 1.55 -5.39
CA GLY A 20 8.88 2.89 -4.98
C GLY A 20 9.04 3.02 -3.48
N THR A 21 9.13 4.27 -3.05
CA THR A 21 9.30 4.64 -1.65
C THR A 21 8.05 5.37 -1.16
N LEU A 22 7.53 4.96 0.00
CA LEU A 22 6.43 5.62 0.69
C LEU A 22 6.98 6.40 1.88
N SER A 23 6.69 7.69 1.94
CA SER A 23 7.07 8.58 3.04
C SER A 23 5.84 9.28 3.64
N LEU A 24 5.87 9.48 4.96
CA LEU A 24 4.88 10.29 5.67
C LEU A 24 5.50 11.65 5.98
N GLU A 25 4.95 12.69 5.35
CA GLU A 25 5.27 14.09 5.62
C GLU A 25 4.19 14.71 6.52
N ALA A 26 4.39 15.97 6.93
CA ALA A 26 3.50 16.69 7.84
C ALA A 26 2.04 16.78 7.36
N ARG A 27 1.81 16.91 6.04
CA ARG A 27 0.47 17.07 5.44
C ARG A 27 0.13 16.04 4.37
N HIS A 28 1.12 15.25 3.95
CA HIS A 28 1.00 14.37 2.81
C HIS A 28 1.53 12.98 3.13
N LEU A 29 0.84 11.98 2.60
CA LEU A 29 1.43 10.68 2.34
C LEU A 29 1.99 10.73 0.91
N VAL A 30 3.31 10.60 0.77
CA VAL A 30 4.01 10.74 -0.51
C VAL A 30 4.52 9.39 -0.96
N PHE A 31 4.27 9.06 -2.22
CA PHE A 31 4.84 7.91 -2.89
C PHE A 31 5.68 8.36 -4.06
N THR A 32 6.95 7.95 -4.06
CA THR A 32 7.95 8.26 -5.09
C THR A 32 8.23 6.99 -5.88
N PRO A 33 7.72 6.87 -7.12
CA PRO A 33 7.94 5.71 -7.97
C PRO A 33 9.40 5.57 -8.42
N ASP A 34 9.90 4.34 -8.51
CA ASP A 34 11.23 4.08 -9.07
C ASP A 34 11.28 4.22 -10.59
N ASP A 35 10.11 4.14 -11.25
CA ASP A 35 9.99 4.17 -12.71
C ASP A 35 9.94 5.59 -13.30
N GLY A 36 10.13 6.62 -12.47
CA GLY A 36 10.15 8.02 -12.91
C GLY A 36 8.77 8.58 -13.28
N SER A 37 7.66 7.87 -13.00
CA SER A 37 6.30 8.31 -13.35
C SER A 37 5.77 9.52 -12.57
N GLY A 38 6.63 10.22 -11.84
CA GLY A 38 6.30 11.39 -11.02
C GLY A 38 5.78 11.02 -9.64
N GLU A 39 6.11 11.85 -8.65
CA GLU A 39 5.63 11.66 -7.28
C GLU A 39 4.11 11.76 -7.17
N ARG A 40 3.56 10.93 -6.29
CA ARG A 40 2.15 10.94 -5.91
C ARG A 40 2.02 11.44 -4.49
N ARG A 41 1.35 12.58 -4.33
CA ARG A 41 1.11 13.20 -3.02
C ARG A 41 -0.38 13.07 -2.68
N ILE A 42 -0.67 12.43 -1.56
CA ILE A 42 -2.03 12.26 -1.05
C ILE A 42 -2.16 13.13 0.20
N GLU A 43 -3.05 14.11 0.15
CA GLU A 43 -3.34 14.91 1.34
C GLU A 43 -3.91 14.04 2.46
N LEU A 44 -3.35 14.16 3.67
CA LEU A 44 -3.77 13.33 4.80
C LEU A 44 -5.24 13.55 5.17
N ARG A 45 -5.74 14.78 5.04
CA ARG A 45 -7.16 15.12 5.24
C ARG A 45 -8.11 14.46 4.23
N ALA A 46 -7.62 14.09 3.05
CA ALA A 46 -8.40 13.41 2.03
C ALA A 46 -8.52 11.89 2.31
N ILE A 47 -7.75 11.35 3.27
CA ILE A 47 -7.77 9.93 3.62
C ILE A 47 -9.04 9.61 4.41
N ARG A 48 -9.95 8.85 3.79
CA ARG A 48 -11.20 8.42 4.42
C ARG A 48 -11.07 7.09 5.15
N ARG A 49 -10.11 6.24 4.76
CA ARG A 49 -9.85 4.97 5.44
C ARG A 49 -8.44 4.48 5.17
N VAL A 50 -7.77 4.05 6.23
CA VAL A 50 -6.51 3.30 6.14
C VAL A 50 -6.59 2.08 7.05
N ARG A 51 -6.17 0.93 6.54
CA ARG A 51 -6.12 -0.32 7.31
C ARG A 51 -5.06 -1.28 6.78
N ARG A 52 -4.54 -2.10 7.66
CA ARG A 52 -3.80 -3.31 7.29
C ARG A 52 -4.77 -4.42 6.89
N LEU A 53 -4.42 -5.21 5.89
CA LEU A 53 -5.12 -6.44 5.55
C LEU A 53 -4.55 -7.59 6.40
N LEU A 54 -5.41 -8.28 7.15
CA LEU A 54 -5.02 -9.36 8.06
C LEU A 54 -4.32 -10.51 7.31
N GLY A 55 -3.29 -11.09 7.92
CA GLY A 55 -2.51 -12.18 7.33
C GLY A 55 -1.67 -11.79 6.09
N SER A 56 -1.50 -10.50 5.81
CA SER A 56 -0.75 -10.03 4.64
C SER A 56 0.13 -8.81 4.96
N PRO A 57 1.19 -8.56 4.17
CA PRO A 57 2.05 -7.38 4.29
C PRO A 57 1.45 -6.19 3.52
N VAL A 58 0.12 -6.03 3.54
CA VAL A 58 -0.59 -5.05 2.70
C VAL A 58 -1.29 -4.01 3.56
N MET A 59 -1.09 -2.75 3.20
CA MET A 59 -1.90 -1.61 3.65
C MET A 59 -2.84 -1.18 2.53
N VAL A 60 -4.12 -1.00 2.84
CA VAL A 60 -5.12 -0.49 1.90
C VAL A 60 -5.56 0.90 2.34
N LEU A 61 -5.52 1.82 1.39
CA LEU A 61 -5.87 3.23 1.54
C LEU A 61 -7.08 3.57 0.66
N ARG A 62 -8.01 4.33 1.23
CA ARG A 62 -9.10 5.01 0.51
C ARG A 62 -8.96 6.51 0.75
N HIS A 63 -8.94 7.28 -0.32
CA HIS A 63 -8.91 8.73 -0.25
C HIS A 63 -9.81 9.35 -1.31
N GLU A 64 -10.19 10.60 -1.09
CA GLU A 64 -10.82 11.43 -2.12
C GLU A 64 -9.77 12.02 -3.07
N SER A 65 -10.17 12.23 -4.31
CA SER A 65 -9.41 12.87 -5.37
C SER A 65 -10.38 13.65 -6.27
N GLU A 66 -9.87 14.47 -7.18
CA GLU A 66 -10.69 15.18 -8.18
C GLU A 66 -11.52 14.22 -9.04
N ALA A 67 -10.99 13.03 -9.34
CA ALA A 67 -11.69 11.99 -10.10
C ALA A 67 -12.65 11.14 -9.23
N GLY A 68 -12.91 11.55 -7.99
CA GLY A 68 -13.71 10.83 -7.01
C GLY A 68 -12.89 9.96 -6.06
N GLN A 69 -13.52 8.92 -5.51
CA GLN A 69 -12.91 8.12 -4.46
C GLN A 69 -11.94 7.06 -5.02
N GLU A 70 -10.67 7.15 -4.65
CA GLU A 70 -9.64 6.19 -5.05
C GLU A 70 -9.36 5.13 -4.00
N ARG A 71 -8.83 3.99 -4.47
CA ARG A 71 -8.36 2.86 -3.65
C ARG A 71 -6.98 2.45 -4.10
N VAL A 72 -6.05 2.43 -3.14
CA VAL A 72 -4.66 2.05 -3.37
C VAL A 72 -4.25 0.98 -2.36
N ALA A 73 -3.51 -0.01 -2.82
CA ALA A 73 -2.83 -0.96 -1.96
C ALA A 73 -1.32 -0.70 -1.99
N PHE A 74 -0.70 -0.71 -0.82
CA PHE A 74 0.75 -0.68 -0.66
C PHE A 74 1.20 -2.02 -0.09
N TYR A 75 2.03 -2.72 -0.84
CA TYR A 75 2.65 -3.98 -0.43
C TYR A 75 4.03 -3.66 0.16
N PHE A 76 4.27 -4.08 1.41
CA PHE A 76 5.54 -3.88 2.14
C PHE A 76 6.55 -5.02 1.91
N ALA A 77 6.20 -5.93 0.99
CA ALA A 77 7.04 -6.96 0.43
C ALA A 77 6.67 -7.09 -1.05
N GLN A 78 7.58 -7.61 -1.87
CA GLN A 78 7.30 -7.77 -3.30
C GLN A 78 6.01 -8.59 -3.47
N PRO A 79 4.97 -8.05 -4.12
CA PRO A 79 3.79 -8.85 -4.39
C PRO A 79 4.19 -10.05 -5.26
N PRO A 80 3.57 -11.23 -5.06
CA PRO A 80 3.69 -12.28 -6.05
C PRO A 80 3.16 -11.74 -7.38
N PRO A 81 3.73 -12.14 -8.53
CA PRO A 81 3.35 -11.61 -9.83
C PRO A 81 1.83 -11.57 -9.97
N LEU A 82 1.24 -10.38 -10.10
CA LEU A 82 -0.19 -10.28 -10.40
C LEU A 82 -0.42 -10.94 -11.77
N ARG A 83 -1.09 -12.09 -11.75
CA ARG A 83 -1.46 -12.81 -12.98
C ARG A 83 -2.11 -11.84 -13.97
N ARG A 84 -1.65 -11.87 -15.22
CA ARG A 84 -2.29 -11.10 -16.28
C ARG A 84 -3.69 -11.69 -16.54
N PRO A 85 -4.68 -10.87 -16.96
CA PRO A 85 -6.04 -11.35 -17.27
C PRO A 85 -6.05 -12.54 -18.24
N ASP A 86 -5.01 -12.66 -19.06
CA ASP A 86 -4.89 -13.58 -20.20
C ASP A 86 -4.25 -14.94 -19.82
N GLU A 87 -3.79 -15.13 -18.59
CA GLU A 87 -3.07 -16.35 -18.19
C GLU A 87 -4.02 -17.53 -17.83
N PRO A 88 -3.79 -18.74 -18.38
CA PRO A 88 -4.64 -19.90 -18.17
C PRO A 88 -4.76 -20.29 -16.68
N ARG A 89 -6.00 -20.62 -16.26
CA ARG A 89 -6.42 -20.78 -14.85
C ARG A 89 -5.97 -22.09 -14.18
N TRP A 90 -5.30 -22.99 -14.90
CA TRP A 90 -5.12 -24.40 -14.47
C TRP A 90 -4.31 -24.57 -13.18
N ASN A 91 -3.43 -23.61 -12.83
CA ASN A 91 -2.63 -23.63 -11.58
C ASN A 91 -2.97 -22.53 -10.57
N ALA A 92 -4.04 -21.76 -10.80
CA ALA A 92 -4.38 -20.55 -10.04
C ALA A 92 -4.51 -20.80 -8.53
N ARG A 93 -4.96 -21.99 -8.12
CA ARG A 93 -5.15 -22.33 -6.69
C ARG A 93 -3.85 -22.68 -5.98
N ARG A 94 -2.88 -23.28 -6.66
CA ARG A 94 -1.56 -23.66 -6.13
C ARG A 94 -0.63 -22.44 -6.07
N GLU A 95 -0.64 -21.62 -7.10
CA GLU A 95 0.08 -20.33 -7.13
C GLU A 95 -0.48 -19.35 -6.10
N ARG A 96 -1.81 -19.30 -5.93
CA ARG A 96 -2.44 -18.52 -4.85
C ARG A 96 -2.05 -19.04 -3.47
N ARG A 97 -1.86 -20.35 -3.25
CA ARG A 97 -1.38 -20.91 -1.97
C ARG A 97 0.09 -20.59 -1.70
N ALA A 98 0.97 -20.71 -2.69
CA ALA A 98 2.39 -20.36 -2.56
C ALA A 98 2.57 -18.86 -2.30
N SER A 99 1.81 -18.04 -3.04
CA SER A 99 1.67 -16.60 -2.83
C SER A 99 1.16 -16.26 -1.43
N VAL A 100 0.14 -16.97 -0.94
CA VAL A 100 -0.42 -16.77 0.42
C VAL A 100 0.57 -17.15 1.52
N ARG A 101 1.37 -18.21 1.35
CA ARG A 101 2.39 -18.60 2.34
C ARG A 101 3.52 -17.56 2.42
N TYR A 102 4.05 -17.14 1.26
CA TYR A 102 5.03 -16.06 1.18
C TYR A 102 4.49 -14.75 1.79
N LEU A 103 3.25 -14.38 1.47
CA LEU A 103 2.60 -13.20 2.05
C LEU A 103 2.31 -13.36 3.56
N SER A 104 2.12 -14.58 4.06
CA SER A 104 1.89 -14.82 5.49
C SER A 104 3.19 -14.70 6.29
N GLU A 105 4.30 -15.26 5.80
CA GLU A 105 5.63 -15.15 6.42
C GLU A 105 6.16 -13.70 6.36
N ALA A 106 6.11 -13.07 5.18
CA ALA A 106 6.45 -11.65 5.04
C ALA A 106 5.49 -10.74 5.83
N GLY A 107 4.21 -11.10 5.88
CA GLY A 107 3.18 -10.39 6.63
C GLY A 107 3.41 -10.40 8.14
N ALA A 108 3.96 -11.48 8.71
CA ALA A 108 4.31 -11.55 10.12
C ALA A 108 5.49 -10.62 10.45
N ALA A 109 6.56 -10.64 9.64
CA ALA A 109 7.72 -9.78 9.82
C ALA A 109 7.39 -8.29 9.62
N LYS A 110 6.52 -7.97 8.65
CA LYS A 110 6.12 -6.60 8.32
C LYS A 110 4.93 -6.07 9.11
N LYS A 111 4.27 -6.91 9.91
CA LYS A 111 3.13 -6.52 10.76
C LYS A 111 3.42 -5.28 11.64
N PRO A 112 4.53 -5.21 12.42
CA PRO A 112 4.77 -4.06 13.29
C PRO A 112 4.90 -2.77 12.48
N GLU A 113 5.71 -2.79 11.42
CA GLU A 113 5.93 -1.65 10.50
C GLU A 113 4.60 -1.16 9.90
N ILE A 114 3.79 -2.04 9.31
CA ILE A 114 2.51 -1.64 8.71
C ILE A 114 1.52 -1.13 9.76
N THR A 115 1.56 -1.69 10.97
CA THR A 115 0.70 -1.23 12.07
C THR A 115 1.08 0.18 12.51
N GLU A 116 2.37 0.47 12.57
CA GLU A 116 2.89 1.80 12.86
C GLU A 116 2.46 2.80 11.78
N TRP A 117 2.63 2.46 10.50
CA TRP A 117 2.14 3.25 9.37
C TRP A 117 0.65 3.57 9.47
N VAL A 118 -0.19 2.56 9.72
CA VAL A 118 -1.65 2.77 9.88
C VAL A 118 -1.95 3.71 11.05
N ARG A 119 -1.22 3.59 12.17
CA ARG A 119 -1.39 4.47 13.34
C ARG A 119 -0.94 5.90 13.03
N ALA A 120 0.24 6.07 12.45
CA ALA A 120 0.81 7.36 12.09
C ALA A 120 -0.07 8.13 11.11
N ILE A 121 -0.54 7.46 10.04
CA ILE A 121 -1.47 8.06 9.07
C ILE A 121 -2.78 8.47 9.75
N ARG A 122 -3.32 7.65 10.66
CA ARG A 122 -4.57 7.99 11.37
C ARG A 122 -4.41 9.20 12.29
N ARG A 123 -3.32 9.28 13.05
CA ARG A 123 -3.02 10.43 13.91
C ARG A 123 -2.90 11.71 13.09
N ALA A 124 -2.08 11.65 12.04
CA ALA A 124 -1.85 12.81 11.20
C ALA A 124 -3.10 13.23 10.40
N ALA A 125 -3.94 12.28 9.96
CA ALA A 125 -5.23 12.57 9.34
C ALA A 125 -6.26 13.16 10.31
N ALA A 126 -6.17 12.83 11.61
CA ALA A 126 -6.97 13.44 12.66
C ALA A 126 -6.46 14.83 13.09
N GLY A 127 -5.34 15.30 12.53
CA GLY A 127 -4.72 16.57 12.89
C GLY A 127 -3.86 16.50 14.16
N GLU A 128 -3.59 15.31 14.69
CA GLU A 128 -2.59 15.12 15.75
C GLU A 128 -1.19 15.21 15.13
N ALA A 129 -0.36 16.12 15.64
CA ALA A 129 1.03 16.24 15.23
C ALA A 129 1.77 14.90 15.44
N LEU A 130 2.55 14.48 14.44
CA LEU A 130 3.42 13.32 14.57
C LEU A 130 4.45 13.66 15.66
N PRO A 131 4.67 12.82 16.69
CA PRO A 131 5.70 13.11 17.68
C PRO A 131 7.05 13.20 16.97
N ASP A 132 7.71 14.36 17.08
CA ASP A 132 9.09 14.54 16.65
C ASP A 132 9.93 13.46 17.34
N ALA A 133 10.63 12.64 16.54
CA ALA A 133 11.65 11.75 17.05
C ALA A 133 12.82 12.64 17.50
N GLY A 134 12.85 12.95 18.80
CA GLY A 134 13.99 13.55 19.49
C GLY A 134 15.09 12.54 19.77
#